data_AF-M5BZ63-F1
#
_entry.id   AF-M5BZ63-F1
#
_cell.length_a   1.000
_cell.length_b   1.000
_cell.length_c   1.000
_cell.angle_alpha   90.00
_cell.angle_beta   90.00
_cell.angle_gamma   90.00
#
_symmetry.space_group_name_H-M   'P 1'
#
loop_
_entity.id
_entity.type
_entity.pdbx_description
1 polymer ?
#
loop_
_entity_poly.entity_id
_entity_poly.type
_entity_poly.pdbx_seq_one_letter_code
_entity_poly.pdbx_strand_id
1 'polypeptide(L)'
;MLYQTSLRHLSPHRRAKDEKLSFAVKLLCRAAGIFTHIAQVVIPELGKGVGDPRPPELREDVANALAKLALADAHALSVRKLLTRSAVEAALSPGPPLPQGHPAPALVAKIHLHTASLFASARGLTDTSQRKLSLLKSRGGADNAEVSQDIRRYLEEESALNEALAHKWLGVDAGEADRTGDAVGYLKWAKSELESLKDGALSKFKKSGGDGKMKKERSAEEIESVGMFLKNYSRTNDSVHFQPVPNSSSLQATIPAGMSVVAEKTYEAPMSAFGPGTPDYIARHVQKLDLDDSNTPPESEPKEDDRDYGLKGSYF
;
A
#
# COMPACT_ATOMS: atom_id res chain seq x y z
N MET A 1 -21.52 37.47 -0.46
CA MET A 1 -21.89 36.88 -1.76
C MET A 1 -20.70 36.47 -2.64
N LEU A 2 -19.56 37.16 -2.65
CA LEU A 2 -18.38 36.78 -3.45
C LEU A 2 -17.72 35.43 -3.05
N TYR A 3 -17.82 35.03 -1.78
CA TYR A 3 -17.29 33.75 -1.28
C TYR A 3 -18.00 32.52 -1.86
N GLN A 4 -19.33 32.57 -2.02
CA GLN A 4 -20.10 31.45 -2.57
C GLN A 4 -19.80 31.22 -4.05
N THR A 5 -19.50 32.28 -4.81
CA THR A 5 -19.15 32.19 -6.23
C THR A 5 -17.75 31.59 -6.42
N SER A 6 -16.78 31.96 -5.59
CA SER A 6 -15.42 31.39 -5.61
C SER A 6 -15.40 29.89 -5.25
N LEU A 7 -16.16 29.48 -4.23
CA LEU A 7 -16.33 28.07 -3.85
C LEU A 7 -16.96 27.22 -4.97
N ARG A 8 -17.86 27.80 -5.78
CA ARG A 8 -18.48 27.11 -6.93
C ARG A 8 -17.49 26.85 -8.07
N HIS A 9 -16.60 27.78 -8.37
CA HIS A 9 -15.57 27.61 -9.42
C HIS A 9 -14.43 26.66 -9.00
N LEU A 10 -14.15 26.54 -7.70
CA LEU A 10 -13.20 25.55 -7.17
C LEU A 10 -13.76 24.11 -7.20
N SER A 11 -15.10 23.96 -7.22
CA SER A 11 -15.77 22.66 -7.17
C SER A 11 -15.53 21.73 -8.37
N PRO A 12 -15.52 22.16 -9.65
CA PRO A 12 -15.22 21.28 -10.79
C PRO A 12 -13.75 20.83 -10.82
N HIS A 13 -12.80 21.72 -10.53
CA HIS A 13 -11.38 21.35 -10.50
C HIS A 13 -11.07 20.39 -9.34
N ARG A 14 -11.72 20.57 -8.18
CA ARG A 14 -11.66 19.62 -7.07
C ARG A 14 -12.24 18.26 -7.46
N ARG A 15 -13.43 18.21 -8.06
CA ARG A 15 -14.06 16.96 -8.51
C ARG A 15 -13.16 16.19 -9.47
N ALA A 16 -12.55 16.86 -10.44
CA ALA A 16 -11.61 16.22 -11.37
C ALA A 16 -10.38 15.62 -10.64
N LYS A 17 -9.87 16.29 -9.59
CA LYS A 17 -8.79 15.73 -8.75
C LYS A 17 -9.27 14.53 -7.93
N ASP A 18 -10.46 14.59 -7.35
CA ASP A 18 -11.05 13.48 -6.59
C ASP A 18 -11.33 12.25 -7.46
N GLU A 19 -11.72 12.45 -8.72
CA GLU A 19 -11.87 11.40 -9.73
C GLU A 19 -10.53 10.73 -10.06
N LYS A 20 -9.47 11.53 -10.26
CA LYS A 20 -8.11 11.00 -10.46
C LYS A 20 -7.63 10.20 -9.25
N LEU A 21 -7.86 10.68 -8.03
CA LEU A 21 -7.54 9.93 -6.81
C LEU A 21 -8.33 8.61 -6.76
N SER A 22 -9.61 8.65 -7.08
CA SER A 22 -10.46 7.45 -7.10
C SER A 22 -9.99 6.43 -8.13
N PHE A 23 -9.54 6.89 -9.29
CA PHE A 23 -8.98 6.02 -10.32
C PHE A 23 -7.65 5.40 -9.89
N ALA A 24 -6.74 6.20 -9.31
CA ALA A 24 -5.47 5.70 -8.77
C ALA A 24 -5.68 4.63 -7.68
N VAL A 25 -6.62 4.86 -6.76
CA VAL A 25 -7.00 3.87 -5.73
C VAL A 25 -7.45 2.56 -6.37
N LYS A 26 -8.30 2.61 -7.41
CA LYS A 26 -8.75 1.39 -8.13
C LYS A 26 -7.58 0.65 -8.80
N LEU A 27 -6.64 1.37 -9.39
CA LEU A 27 -5.46 0.75 -10.00
C LEU A 27 -4.58 0.06 -8.96
N LEU A 28 -4.36 0.71 -7.81
CA LEU A 28 -3.56 0.14 -6.72
C LEU A 28 -4.22 -1.09 -6.10
N CYS A 29 -5.54 -1.08 -5.90
CA CYS A 29 -6.28 -2.26 -5.42
C CYS A 29 -6.18 -3.45 -6.39
N ARG A 30 -6.18 -3.17 -7.71
CA ARG A 30 -5.94 -4.19 -8.74
C ARG A 30 -4.50 -4.68 -8.74
N ALA A 31 -3.52 -3.79 -8.61
CA ALA A 31 -2.12 -4.16 -8.52
C ALA A 31 -1.85 -5.05 -7.30
N ALA A 32 -2.44 -4.72 -6.14
CA ALA A 32 -2.37 -5.55 -4.94
C ALA A 32 -2.83 -6.99 -5.22
N GLY A 33 -4.00 -7.17 -5.80
CA GLY A 33 -4.51 -8.52 -6.11
C GLY A 33 -3.71 -9.27 -7.18
N ILE A 34 -3.10 -8.56 -8.14
CA ILE A 34 -2.17 -9.16 -9.12
C ILE A 34 -0.92 -9.67 -8.38
N PHE A 35 -0.32 -8.87 -7.50
CA PHE A 35 0.84 -9.29 -6.73
C PHE A 35 0.52 -10.46 -5.79
N THR A 36 -0.65 -10.45 -5.15
CA THR A 36 -1.14 -11.57 -4.33
C THR A 36 -1.26 -12.84 -5.17
N HIS A 37 -1.84 -12.76 -6.37
CA HIS A 37 -1.93 -13.91 -7.28
C HIS A 37 -0.55 -14.41 -7.75
N ILE A 38 0.37 -13.50 -8.07
CA ILE A 38 1.75 -13.87 -8.43
C ILE A 38 2.42 -14.61 -7.28
N ALA A 39 2.27 -14.11 -6.04
CA ALA A 39 2.87 -14.72 -4.86
C ALA A 39 2.31 -16.12 -4.57
N GLN A 40 1.00 -16.30 -4.69
CA GLN A 40 0.31 -17.52 -4.25
C GLN A 40 0.18 -18.59 -5.33
N VAL A 41 0.17 -18.22 -6.62
CA VAL A 41 -0.08 -19.14 -7.73
C VAL A 41 1.15 -19.23 -8.63
N VAL A 42 1.57 -18.11 -9.22
CA VAL A 42 2.59 -18.10 -10.28
C VAL A 42 3.97 -18.53 -9.77
N ILE A 43 4.44 -17.95 -8.66
CA ILE A 43 5.78 -18.23 -8.11
C ILE A 43 5.91 -19.68 -7.62
N PRO A 44 4.93 -20.25 -6.89
CA PRO A 44 4.94 -21.66 -6.50
C PRO A 44 4.92 -22.63 -7.69
N GLU A 45 4.14 -22.34 -8.73
CA GLU A 45 4.11 -23.16 -9.96
C GLU A 45 5.45 -23.16 -10.69
N LEU A 46 6.11 -21.99 -10.78
CA LEU A 46 7.47 -21.86 -11.32
C LEU A 46 8.50 -22.62 -10.47
N GLY A 47 8.23 -22.83 -9.18
CA GLY A 47 9.00 -23.64 -8.22
C GLY A 47 9.25 -25.09 -8.62
N LYS A 48 8.38 -25.67 -9.46
CA LYS A 48 8.38 -27.11 -9.74
C LYS A 48 9.44 -27.56 -10.76
N GLY A 49 10.29 -26.68 -11.27
CA GLY A 49 11.29 -27.05 -12.28
C GLY A 49 12.54 -26.17 -12.43
N VAL A 50 12.69 -25.08 -11.66
CA VAL A 50 13.84 -24.16 -11.79
C VAL A 50 14.61 -24.12 -10.46
N GLY A 51 15.73 -24.83 -10.41
CA GLY A 51 16.66 -24.83 -9.29
C GLY A 51 17.82 -23.88 -9.57
N ASP A 52 17.64 -22.58 -9.34
CA ASP A 52 18.71 -21.58 -9.43
C ASP A 52 18.27 -20.19 -8.92
N PRO A 53 19.21 -19.25 -8.67
CA PRO A 53 18.96 -17.97 -8.01
C PRO A 53 17.84 -17.15 -8.69
N ARG A 54 16.89 -16.68 -7.88
CA ARG A 54 15.75 -15.90 -8.36
C ARG A 54 15.98 -14.40 -8.12
N PRO A 55 15.68 -13.55 -9.12
CA PRO A 55 15.63 -12.11 -8.89
C PRO A 55 14.61 -11.80 -7.79
N PRO A 56 14.78 -10.71 -7.03
CA PRO A 56 13.95 -10.40 -5.87
C PRO A 56 12.46 -10.35 -6.18
N GLU A 57 12.09 -9.98 -7.39
CA GLU A 57 10.72 -9.88 -7.89
C GLU A 57 10.03 -11.26 -8.01
N LEU A 58 10.79 -12.35 -8.17
CA LEU A 58 10.28 -13.72 -8.27
C LEU A 58 10.29 -14.48 -6.94
N ARG A 59 10.40 -13.75 -5.82
CA ARG A 59 10.29 -14.30 -4.47
C ARG A 59 8.91 -14.02 -3.90
N GLU A 60 8.32 -15.04 -3.29
CA GLU A 60 7.00 -14.96 -2.67
C GLU A 60 6.92 -13.84 -1.62
N ASP A 61 7.91 -13.75 -0.73
CA ASP A 61 7.95 -12.70 0.30
C ASP A 61 7.91 -11.28 -0.29
N VAL A 62 8.63 -11.06 -1.40
CA VAL A 62 8.72 -9.74 -2.04
C VAL A 62 7.44 -9.43 -2.82
N ALA A 63 6.87 -10.40 -3.53
CA ALA A 63 5.58 -10.24 -4.18
C ALA A 63 4.46 -9.92 -3.16
N ASN A 64 4.42 -10.63 -2.03
CA ASN A 64 3.51 -10.31 -0.92
C ASN A 64 3.79 -8.93 -0.31
N ALA A 65 5.05 -8.49 -0.24
CA ALA A 65 5.39 -7.15 0.22
C ALA A 65 4.88 -6.07 -0.74
N LEU A 66 5.01 -6.29 -2.05
CA LEU A 66 4.48 -5.39 -3.09
C LEU A 66 2.95 -5.32 -3.07
N ALA A 67 2.27 -6.44 -2.80
CA ALA A 67 0.82 -6.45 -2.61
C ALA A 67 0.39 -5.55 -1.46
N LYS A 68 1.05 -5.69 -0.30
CA LYS A 68 0.80 -4.85 0.89
C LYS A 68 1.15 -3.39 0.67
N LEU A 69 2.26 -3.11 0.00
CA LEU A 69 2.69 -1.76 -0.38
C LEU A 69 1.61 -1.07 -1.24
N ALA A 70 1.15 -1.74 -2.31
CA ALA A 70 0.13 -1.20 -3.20
C ALA A 70 -1.19 -0.92 -2.46
N LEU A 71 -1.59 -1.83 -1.56
CA LEU A 71 -2.79 -1.63 -0.75
C LEU A 71 -2.62 -0.47 0.25
N ALA A 72 -1.46 -0.34 0.89
CA ALA A 72 -1.16 0.78 1.79
C ALA A 72 -1.24 2.13 1.08
N ASP A 73 -0.63 2.25 -0.12
CA ASP A 73 -0.72 3.46 -0.94
C ASP A 73 -2.19 3.77 -1.33
N ALA A 74 -3.00 2.74 -1.58
CA ALA A 74 -4.43 2.90 -1.86
C ALA A 74 -5.19 3.48 -0.65
N HIS A 75 -4.86 3.06 0.57
CA HIS A 75 -5.42 3.66 1.79
C HIS A 75 -4.96 5.10 1.98
N ALA A 76 -3.67 5.40 1.79
CA ALA A 76 -3.14 6.75 1.92
C ALA A 76 -3.82 7.74 0.96
N LEU A 77 -4.04 7.34 -0.31
CA LEU A 77 -4.79 8.15 -1.27
C LEU A 77 -6.28 8.28 -0.91
N SER A 78 -6.87 7.24 -0.31
CA SER A 78 -8.26 7.29 0.15
C SER A 78 -8.44 8.28 1.31
N VAL A 79 -7.49 8.35 2.24
CA VAL A 79 -7.48 9.39 3.29
C VAL A 79 -7.33 10.77 2.68
N ARG A 80 -6.39 10.95 1.74
CA ARG A 80 -6.21 12.23 1.04
C ARG A 80 -7.50 12.68 0.37
N LYS A 81 -8.20 11.78 -0.33
CA LYS A 81 -9.50 12.03 -0.94
C LYS A 81 -10.58 12.38 0.10
N LEU A 82 -10.58 11.72 1.25
CA LEU A 82 -11.53 12.00 2.33
C LEU A 82 -11.38 13.43 2.87
N LEU A 83 -10.14 13.89 3.00
CA LEU A 83 -9.79 15.21 3.52
C LEU A 83 -9.96 16.36 2.50
N THR A 84 -10.09 16.09 1.19
CA THR A 84 -10.26 17.16 0.18
C THR A 84 -11.55 17.96 0.34
N ARG A 85 -12.57 17.38 1.00
CA ARG A 85 -13.86 18.05 1.23
C ARG A 85 -13.74 19.24 2.17
N SER A 86 -12.95 19.09 3.22
CA SER A 86 -12.72 20.10 4.26
C SER A 86 -11.42 20.89 4.07
N ALA A 87 -10.56 20.51 3.13
CA ALA A 87 -9.24 21.12 2.93
C ALA A 87 -9.28 22.65 2.69
N VAL A 88 -10.28 23.14 1.95
CA VAL A 88 -10.41 24.58 1.66
C VAL A 88 -10.76 25.37 2.93
N GLU A 89 -11.69 24.85 3.73
CA GLU A 89 -12.10 25.47 4.98
C GLU A 89 -10.99 25.39 6.03
N ALA A 90 -10.29 24.26 6.09
CA ALA A 90 -9.13 24.08 6.96
C ALA A 90 -7.95 25.00 6.60
N ALA A 91 -7.79 25.35 5.32
CA ALA A 91 -6.77 26.32 4.89
C ALA A 91 -7.10 27.77 5.29
N LEU A 92 -8.38 28.10 5.44
CA LEU A 92 -8.83 29.44 5.84
C LEU A 92 -8.80 29.64 7.36
N SER A 93 -9.08 28.58 8.12
CA SER A 93 -9.07 28.57 9.58
C SER A 93 -8.34 27.33 10.08
N PRO A 94 -6.99 27.36 10.12
CA PRO A 94 -6.24 26.20 10.55
C PRO A 94 -6.30 26.03 12.08
N GLY A 95 -6.60 24.80 12.51
CA GLY A 95 -6.77 24.44 13.91
C GLY A 95 -8.25 24.25 14.31
N PRO A 96 -8.54 24.01 15.60
CA PRO A 96 -9.90 23.83 16.10
C PRO A 96 -10.73 25.12 16.06
N PRO A 97 -12.07 25.03 15.95
CA PRO A 97 -12.84 23.80 15.74
C PRO A 97 -12.72 23.29 14.31
N LEU A 98 -12.89 21.98 14.11
CA LEU A 98 -12.89 21.42 12.76
C LEU A 98 -14.07 21.95 11.92
N PRO A 99 -13.90 22.10 10.59
CA PRO A 99 -15.01 22.49 9.72
C PRO A 99 -16.14 21.45 9.72
N GLN A 100 -17.40 21.89 9.59
CA GLN A 100 -18.57 21.00 9.64
C GLN A 100 -18.57 19.88 8.58
N GLY A 101 -17.86 20.08 7.46
CA GLY A 101 -17.71 19.07 6.40
C GLY A 101 -16.54 18.10 6.59
N HIS A 102 -15.81 18.17 7.69
CA HIS A 102 -14.66 17.30 7.97
C HIS A 102 -15.13 15.88 8.31
N PRO A 103 -14.44 14.82 7.81
CA PRO A 103 -14.71 13.45 8.28
C PRO A 103 -14.45 13.30 9.78
N ALA A 104 -15.05 12.32 10.45
CA ALA A 104 -14.77 12.09 11.87
C ALA A 104 -13.24 11.86 12.11
N PRO A 105 -12.58 12.60 13.02
CA PRO A 105 -11.15 12.44 13.28
C PRO A 105 -10.74 11.03 13.70
N ALA A 106 -11.52 10.37 14.57
CA ALA A 106 -11.33 8.95 14.90
C ALA A 106 -11.31 8.03 13.67
N LEU A 107 -12.15 8.30 12.67
CA LEU A 107 -12.17 7.52 11.43
C LEU A 107 -10.85 7.70 10.67
N VAL A 108 -10.38 8.94 10.51
CA VAL A 108 -9.11 9.25 9.83
C VAL A 108 -7.93 8.59 10.55
N ALA A 109 -7.89 8.67 11.88
CA ALA A 109 -6.88 8.03 12.71
C ALA A 109 -6.80 6.51 12.48
N LYS A 110 -7.95 5.82 12.53
CA LYS A 110 -8.00 4.37 12.32
C LYS A 110 -7.51 3.95 10.93
N ILE A 111 -7.78 4.74 9.90
CA ILE A 111 -7.29 4.43 8.55
C ILE A 111 -5.77 4.57 8.50
N HIS A 112 -5.19 5.61 9.11
CA HIS A 112 -3.75 5.78 9.19
C HIS A 112 -3.07 4.66 9.98
N LEU A 113 -3.64 4.20 11.10
CA LEU A 113 -3.13 3.03 11.85
C LEU A 113 -3.09 1.76 11.00
N HIS A 114 -4.14 1.51 10.21
CA HIS A 114 -4.15 0.38 9.28
C HIS A 114 -3.14 0.55 8.15
N THR A 115 -2.99 1.77 7.64
CA THR A 115 -2.02 2.09 6.58
C THR A 115 -0.59 1.86 7.06
N ALA A 116 -0.26 2.32 8.28
CA ALA A 116 1.02 2.07 8.92
C ALA A 116 1.30 0.57 9.09
N SER A 117 0.32 -0.20 9.57
CA SER A 117 0.53 -1.65 9.77
C SER A 117 0.77 -2.41 8.46
N LEU A 118 0.17 -1.97 7.34
CA LEU A 118 0.45 -2.52 6.02
C LEU A 118 1.88 -2.20 5.56
N PHE A 119 2.36 -0.95 5.71
CA PHE A 119 3.75 -0.59 5.38
C PHE A 119 4.76 -1.34 6.26
N ALA A 120 4.52 -1.43 7.57
CA ALA A 120 5.36 -2.20 8.49
C ALA A 120 5.41 -3.69 8.13
N SER A 121 4.26 -4.27 7.76
CA SER A 121 4.19 -5.67 7.33
C SER A 121 4.91 -5.90 6.00
N ALA A 122 4.79 -4.98 5.03
CA ALA A 122 5.55 -5.02 3.79
C ALA A 122 7.06 -4.96 4.06
N ARG A 123 7.51 -4.07 4.97
CA ARG A 123 8.92 -3.99 5.37
C ARG A 123 9.41 -5.29 5.99
N GLY A 124 8.66 -5.85 6.94
CA GLY A 124 9.01 -7.12 7.58
C GLY A 124 9.20 -8.27 6.57
N LEU A 125 8.37 -8.31 5.53
CA LEU A 125 8.53 -9.27 4.43
C LEU A 125 9.80 -9.03 3.60
N THR A 126 10.11 -7.78 3.26
CA THR A 126 11.37 -7.46 2.55
C THR A 126 12.61 -7.79 3.38
N ASP A 127 12.59 -7.52 4.68
CA ASP A 127 13.69 -7.84 5.60
C ASP A 127 13.86 -9.36 5.76
N THR A 128 12.74 -10.09 5.86
CA THR A 128 12.75 -11.56 5.91
C THR A 128 13.36 -12.14 4.63
N SER A 129 12.98 -11.61 3.46
CA SER A 129 13.57 -12.01 2.18
C SER A 129 15.08 -11.77 2.15
N GLN A 130 15.53 -10.61 2.64
CA GLN A 130 16.95 -10.26 2.67
C GLN A 130 17.77 -11.12 3.65
N ARG A 131 17.20 -11.49 4.81
CA ARG A 131 17.85 -12.43 5.74
C ARG A 131 17.97 -13.83 5.14
N LYS A 132 16.94 -14.31 4.43
CA LYS A 132 17.01 -15.57 3.68
C LYS A 132 18.12 -15.53 2.64
N LEU A 133 18.27 -14.40 1.95
CA LEU A 133 19.33 -14.17 0.97
C LEU A 133 20.73 -14.23 1.58
N SER A 134 20.96 -13.52 2.70
CA SER A 134 22.29 -13.45 3.33
C SER A 134 22.75 -14.82 3.84
N LEU A 135 21.81 -15.66 4.32
CA LEU A 135 22.06 -17.05 4.69
C LEU A 135 22.43 -17.95 3.49
N LEU A 136 21.93 -17.65 2.29
CA LEU A 136 22.28 -18.38 1.06
C LEU A 136 23.65 -17.92 0.52
N LYS A 137 23.96 -16.62 0.63
CA LYS A 137 25.23 -16.04 0.17
C LYS A 137 26.42 -16.54 1.00
N SER A 138 26.26 -16.72 2.31
CA SER A 138 27.30 -17.28 3.17
C SER A 138 27.64 -18.75 2.88
N ARG A 139 26.77 -19.46 2.13
CA ARG A 139 26.97 -20.85 1.70
C ARG A 139 27.56 -20.99 0.29
N GLY A 140 28.07 -19.91 -0.30
CA GLY A 140 28.66 -19.93 -1.65
C GLY A 140 27.63 -19.93 -2.79
N GLY A 141 26.38 -19.56 -2.51
CA GLY A 141 25.34 -19.40 -3.52
C GLY A 141 25.58 -18.21 -4.45
N ALA A 142 25.14 -18.35 -5.70
CA ALA A 142 25.23 -17.34 -6.76
C ALA A 142 24.69 -15.96 -6.35
N ASP A 143 25.19 -14.91 -7.02
CA ASP A 143 24.80 -13.51 -6.81
C ASP A 143 23.31 -13.31 -7.06
N ASN A 144 22.52 -13.38 -5.99
CA ASN A 144 21.11 -13.04 -6.01
C ASN A 144 20.96 -11.54 -5.74
N ALA A 145 20.21 -10.82 -6.58
CA ALA A 145 20.01 -9.39 -6.43
C ALA A 145 19.22 -9.04 -5.15
N GLU A 146 19.69 -8.07 -4.36
CA GLU A 146 19.02 -7.64 -3.13
C GLU A 146 17.79 -6.77 -3.39
N VAL A 147 16.85 -6.72 -2.44
CA VAL A 147 15.77 -5.73 -2.47
C VAL A 147 16.38 -4.35 -2.27
N SER A 148 16.03 -3.39 -3.14
CA SER A 148 16.61 -2.06 -3.11
C SER A 148 16.43 -1.38 -1.74
N GLN A 149 17.49 -0.70 -1.29
CA GLN A 149 17.45 0.05 -0.02
C GLN A 149 16.41 1.18 -0.07
N ASP A 150 16.13 1.72 -1.27
CA ASP A 150 15.17 2.79 -1.46
C ASP A 150 13.74 2.38 -1.14
N ILE A 151 13.33 1.17 -1.54
CA ILE A 151 11.99 0.64 -1.19
C ILE A 151 11.89 0.41 0.32
N ARG A 152 12.90 -0.20 0.94
CA ARG A 152 12.91 -0.45 2.39
C ARG A 152 12.84 0.85 3.20
N ARG A 153 13.56 1.88 2.74
CA ARG A 153 13.51 3.22 3.33
C ARG A 153 12.15 3.89 3.12
N TYR A 154 11.56 3.78 1.93
CA TYR A 154 10.21 4.28 1.67
C TYR A 154 9.19 3.66 2.62
N LEU A 155 9.22 2.33 2.80
CA LEU A 155 8.33 1.61 3.71
C LEU A 155 8.51 2.05 5.17
N GLU A 156 9.75 2.33 5.60
CA GLU A 156 10.03 2.89 6.94
C GLU A 156 9.41 4.27 7.13
N GLU A 157 9.73 5.16 6.20
CA GLU A 157 9.36 6.58 6.27
C GLU A 157 7.84 6.72 6.21
N GLU A 158 7.17 6.03 5.30
CA GLU A 158 5.71 6.09 5.19
C GLU A 158 5.00 5.35 6.35
N SER A 159 5.57 4.27 6.90
CA SER A 159 5.01 3.63 8.11
C SER A 159 5.01 4.63 9.27
N ALA A 160 6.17 5.19 9.59
CA ALA A 160 6.32 6.14 10.68
C ALA A 160 5.52 7.44 10.46
N LEU A 161 5.44 7.92 9.21
CA LEU A 161 4.61 9.08 8.88
C LEU A 161 3.13 8.80 9.15
N ASN A 162 2.62 7.62 8.75
CA ASN A 162 1.22 7.26 9.00
C ASN A 162 0.94 7.03 10.50
N GLU A 163 1.89 6.51 11.28
CA GLU A 163 1.76 6.42 12.75
C GLU A 163 1.63 7.81 13.38
N ALA A 164 2.52 8.74 13.00
CA ALA A 164 2.48 10.10 13.52
C ALA A 164 1.19 10.84 13.13
N LEU A 165 0.70 10.63 11.89
CA LEU A 165 -0.59 11.16 11.45
C LEU A 165 -1.76 10.52 12.20
N ALA A 166 -1.71 9.23 12.53
CA ALA A 166 -2.71 8.60 13.38
C ALA A 166 -2.75 9.26 14.77
N HIS A 167 -1.59 9.46 15.41
CA HIS A 167 -1.50 10.15 16.70
C HIS A 167 -2.04 11.58 16.63
N LYS A 168 -1.75 12.33 15.55
CA LYS A 168 -2.34 13.65 15.30
C LYS A 168 -3.87 13.58 15.33
N TRP A 169 -4.46 12.68 14.56
CA TRP A 169 -5.92 12.60 14.45
C TRP A 169 -6.60 12.03 15.70
N LEU A 170 -5.95 11.14 16.46
CA LEU A 170 -6.41 10.73 17.79
C LEU A 170 -6.41 11.90 18.77
N GLY A 171 -5.38 12.75 18.73
CA GLY A 171 -5.31 13.95 19.55
C GLY A 171 -6.40 14.95 19.20
N VAL A 172 -6.66 15.17 17.91
CA VAL A 172 -7.78 16.01 17.45
C VAL A 172 -9.13 15.42 17.89
N ASP A 173 -9.34 14.11 17.73
CA ASP A 173 -10.56 13.44 18.17
C ASP A 173 -10.82 13.61 19.69
N ALA A 174 -9.79 13.44 20.51
CA ALA A 174 -9.86 13.66 21.94
C ALA A 174 -10.17 15.13 22.27
N GLY A 175 -9.59 16.07 21.53
CA GLY A 175 -9.80 17.50 21.72
C GLY A 175 -11.22 17.95 21.38
N GLU A 176 -11.81 17.40 20.31
CA GLU A 176 -13.23 17.64 19.96
C GLU A 176 -14.21 16.98 20.94
N ALA A 177 -13.75 15.99 21.72
CA ALA A 177 -14.52 15.31 22.77
C ALA A 177 -14.26 15.87 24.19
N ASP A 178 -13.76 17.11 24.29
CA ASP A 178 -13.42 17.80 25.55
C ASP A 178 -12.40 17.06 26.46
N ARG A 179 -11.65 16.09 25.90
CA ARG A 179 -10.52 15.41 26.57
C ARG A 179 -9.22 16.09 26.21
N THR A 180 -9.10 17.36 26.57
CA THR A 180 -7.96 18.21 26.19
C THR A 180 -6.62 17.76 26.77
N GLY A 181 -6.61 17.06 27.91
CA GLY A 181 -5.38 16.44 28.46
C GLY A 181 -4.82 15.37 27.52
N ASP A 182 -5.65 14.41 27.14
CA ASP A 182 -5.32 13.35 26.17
C ASP A 182 -4.92 13.95 24.82
N ALA A 183 -5.66 14.97 24.36
CA ALA A 183 -5.40 15.67 23.10
C ALA A 183 -3.98 16.25 23.05
N VAL A 184 -3.59 16.97 24.10
CA VAL A 184 -2.24 17.56 24.21
C VAL A 184 -1.18 16.46 24.24
N GLY A 185 -1.42 15.35 24.96
CA GLY A 185 -0.51 14.22 25.03
C GLY A 185 -0.25 13.59 23.65
N TYR A 186 -1.31 13.26 22.92
CA TYR A 186 -1.23 12.70 21.57
C TYR A 186 -0.56 13.65 20.57
N LEU A 187 -0.88 14.94 20.61
CA LEU A 187 -0.29 15.92 19.69
C LEU A 187 1.20 16.18 19.98
N LYS A 188 1.62 16.15 21.26
CA LYS A 188 3.04 16.19 21.62
C LYS A 188 3.79 14.99 21.07
N TRP A 189 3.18 13.80 21.19
CA TRP A 189 3.74 12.56 20.64
C TRP A 189 3.87 12.64 19.12
N ALA A 190 2.78 12.97 18.41
CA ALA A 190 2.77 13.13 16.95
C ALA A 190 3.83 14.13 16.47
N LYS A 191 3.96 15.27 17.15
CA LYS A 191 4.96 16.30 16.82
C LYS A 191 6.39 15.77 16.93
N SER A 192 6.70 15.07 18.02
CA SER A 192 8.03 14.47 18.25
C SER A 192 8.41 13.45 17.17
N GLU A 193 7.46 12.61 16.76
CA GLU A 193 7.67 11.64 15.67
C GLU A 193 7.89 12.31 14.32
N LEU A 194 7.10 13.34 13.98
CA LEU A 194 7.27 14.11 12.74
C LEU A 194 8.61 14.88 12.71
N GLU A 195 9.03 15.45 13.84
CA GLU A 195 10.34 16.11 13.97
C GLU A 195 11.48 15.09 13.78
N SER A 196 11.34 13.90 14.38
CA SER A 196 12.29 12.80 14.19
C SER A 196 12.39 12.36 12.74
N LEU A 197 11.27 12.32 12.00
CA LEU A 197 11.26 12.01 10.56
C LEU A 197 11.90 13.10 9.71
N LYS A 198 11.72 14.37 10.10
CA LYS A 198 12.34 15.51 9.41
C LYS A 198 13.86 15.56 9.59
N ASP A 199 14.33 15.31 10.81
CA ASP A 199 15.74 15.46 11.20
C ASP A 199 16.56 14.16 11.11
N GLY A 200 15.89 13.02 10.93
CA GLY A 200 16.49 11.69 10.89
C GLY A 200 17.64 11.56 9.88
N ALA A 201 18.62 10.70 10.21
CA ALA A 201 19.82 10.46 9.41
C ALA A 201 19.55 10.10 7.94
N LEU A 202 18.35 9.58 7.64
CA LEU A 202 17.85 9.27 6.31
C LEU A 202 17.67 10.51 5.41
N SER A 203 17.40 11.69 5.99
CA SER A 203 17.29 12.96 5.25
C SER A 203 18.65 13.56 4.88
N LYS A 204 19.73 13.16 5.56
CA LYS A 204 21.09 13.68 5.36
C LYS A 204 21.85 13.01 4.21
N PHE A 205 21.43 11.82 3.78
CA PHE A 205 22.10 11.08 2.69
C PHE A 205 21.61 11.45 1.27
N LYS A 206 20.54 12.24 1.13
CA LYS A 206 20.02 12.64 -0.19
C LYS A 206 20.40 14.09 -0.52
N LYS A 207 21.54 14.25 -1.21
CA LYS A 207 21.89 15.48 -1.95
C LYS A 207 21.44 15.42 -3.42
N SER A 208 20.65 14.41 -3.81
CA SER A 208 20.22 14.20 -5.20
C SER A 208 18.68 14.13 -5.33
N GLY A 209 18.12 15.11 -6.05
CA GLY A 209 16.78 15.04 -6.66
C GLY A 209 15.61 15.69 -5.91
N GLY A 210 14.60 16.13 -6.68
CA GLY A 210 13.41 16.85 -6.22
C GLY A 210 12.51 16.10 -5.23
N ASP A 211 12.52 14.76 -5.21
CA ASP A 211 11.67 13.96 -4.32
C ASP A 211 12.01 14.12 -2.83
N GLY A 212 13.29 14.33 -2.49
CA GLY A 212 13.68 14.55 -1.09
C GLY A 212 13.14 15.87 -0.53
N LYS A 213 13.02 16.88 -1.40
CA LYS A 213 12.45 18.19 -1.05
C LYS A 213 10.96 18.07 -0.75
N MET A 214 10.21 17.35 -1.58
CA MET A 214 8.76 17.16 -1.41
C MET A 214 8.42 16.42 -0.10
N LYS A 215 9.22 15.41 0.28
CA LYS A 215 9.03 14.71 1.57
C LYS A 215 9.26 15.61 2.77
N LYS A 216 10.35 16.40 2.74
CA LYS A 216 10.67 17.35 3.83
C LYS A 216 9.61 18.44 3.97
N GLU A 217 9.09 18.91 2.84
CA GLU A 217 7.99 19.88 2.79
C GLU A 217 6.71 19.29 3.39
N ARG A 218 6.34 18.06 3.01
CA ARG A 218 5.19 17.34 3.59
C ARG A 218 5.29 17.22 5.11
N SER A 219 6.44 16.77 5.64
CA SER A 219 6.61 16.67 7.10
C SER A 219 6.58 18.04 7.79
N ALA A 220 7.09 19.09 7.15
CA ALA A 220 7.07 20.45 7.71
C ALA A 220 5.65 21.02 7.80
N GLU A 221 4.83 20.85 6.76
CA GLU A 221 3.41 21.23 6.75
C GLU A 221 2.64 20.51 7.86
N GLU A 222 2.90 19.22 8.07
CA GLU A 222 2.24 18.45 9.12
C GLU A 222 2.69 18.86 10.53
N ILE A 223 3.98 19.18 10.74
CA ILE A 223 4.48 19.72 12.02
C ILE A 223 3.80 21.05 12.35
N GLU A 224 3.66 21.94 11.36
CA GLU A 224 2.96 23.22 11.53
C GLU A 224 1.49 23.00 11.89
N SER A 225 0.81 22.10 11.16
CA SER A 225 -0.58 21.71 11.42
C SER A 225 -0.75 21.19 12.86
N VAL A 226 0.06 20.22 13.28
CA VAL A 226 0.06 19.69 14.66
C VAL A 226 0.34 20.79 15.68
N GLY A 227 1.27 21.71 15.38
CA GLY A 227 1.60 22.84 16.24
C GLY A 227 0.41 23.76 16.49
N MET A 228 -0.42 24.02 15.48
CA MET A 228 -1.62 24.84 15.62
C MET A 228 -2.67 24.17 16.51
N PHE A 229 -2.93 22.87 16.32
CA PHE A 229 -3.81 22.09 17.19
C PHE A 229 -3.29 22.05 18.64
N LEU A 230 -2.00 21.77 18.82
CA LEU A 230 -1.37 21.67 20.14
C LEU A 230 -1.46 23.00 20.91
N LYS A 231 -1.18 24.12 20.24
CA LYS A 231 -1.27 25.45 20.87
C LYS A 231 -2.70 25.74 21.36
N ASN A 232 -3.70 25.42 20.54
CA ASN A 232 -5.10 25.68 20.85
C ASN A 232 -5.62 24.77 21.97
N TYR A 233 -5.38 23.46 21.90
CA TYR A 233 -5.81 22.54 22.95
C TYR A 233 -5.02 22.72 24.25
N SER A 234 -3.73 23.07 24.20
CA SER A 234 -2.97 23.43 25.42
C SER A 234 -3.57 24.66 26.08
N ARG A 235 -3.82 25.74 25.33
CA ARG A 235 -4.45 26.95 25.89
C ARG A 235 -5.80 26.62 26.53
N THR A 236 -6.61 25.81 25.86
CA THR A 236 -7.94 25.42 26.35
C THR A 236 -7.85 24.54 27.59
N ASN A 237 -6.89 23.60 27.62
CA ASN A 237 -6.61 22.80 28.81
C ASN A 237 -6.15 23.66 29.98
N ASP A 238 -5.24 24.61 29.75
CA ASP A 238 -4.62 25.43 30.79
C ASP A 238 -5.53 26.55 31.31
N SER A 239 -6.66 26.83 30.64
CA SER A 239 -7.60 27.89 31.01
C SER A 239 -9.00 27.40 31.39
N VAL A 240 -9.44 26.26 30.84
CA VAL A 240 -10.83 25.77 31.01
C VAL A 240 -10.87 24.42 31.73
N HIS A 241 -10.18 23.40 31.21
CA HIS A 241 -10.40 22.02 31.67
C HIS A 241 -9.44 21.55 32.77
N PHE A 242 -8.21 22.07 32.80
CA PHE A 242 -7.15 21.70 33.75
C PHE A 242 -6.91 20.19 33.88
N GLN A 243 -7.04 19.44 32.78
CA GLN A 243 -6.86 17.99 32.78
C GLN A 243 -5.35 17.65 32.82
N PRO A 244 -4.96 16.58 33.54
CA PRO A 244 -3.58 16.10 33.50
C PRO A 244 -3.21 15.62 32.10
N VAL A 245 -1.98 15.86 31.68
CA VAL A 245 -1.48 15.39 30.39
C VAL A 245 -0.86 14.00 30.57
N PRO A 246 -1.45 12.93 29.99
CA PRO A 246 -0.92 11.58 30.08
C PRO A 246 0.43 11.45 29.36
N ASN A 247 1.23 10.48 29.78
CA ASN A 247 2.48 10.11 29.11
C ASN A 247 2.20 9.20 27.89
N SER A 248 3.18 9.06 26.98
CA SER A 248 3.01 8.25 25.76
C SER A 248 2.65 6.78 26.06
N SER A 249 3.18 6.17 27.13
CA SER A 249 2.89 4.77 27.46
C SER A 249 1.44 4.55 27.88
N SER A 250 0.85 5.46 28.65
CA SER A 250 -0.56 5.41 29.01
C SER A 250 -1.48 5.63 27.81
N LEU A 251 -1.11 6.55 26.92
CA LEU A 251 -1.84 6.79 25.67
C LEU A 251 -1.82 5.57 24.75
N GLN A 252 -0.69 4.87 24.67
CA GLN A 252 -0.55 3.67 23.83
C GLN A 252 -1.61 2.60 24.13
N ALA A 253 -2.00 2.44 25.39
CA ALA A 253 -3.03 1.49 25.80
C ALA A 253 -4.45 1.86 25.30
N THR A 254 -4.65 3.11 24.89
CA THR A 254 -5.94 3.63 24.41
C THR A 254 -6.04 3.70 22.87
N ILE A 255 -4.97 3.31 22.16
CA ILE A 255 -4.95 3.32 20.70
C ILE A 255 -5.90 2.25 20.16
N PRO A 256 -6.89 2.61 19.33
CA PRO A 256 -7.82 1.64 18.75
C PRO A 256 -7.17 0.80 17.66
N ALA A 257 -7.82 -0.30 17.28
CA ALA A 257 -7.41 -1.05 16.09
C ALA A 257 -7.60 -0.20 14.81
N GLY A 258 -6.68 -0.37 13.86
CA GLY A 258 -6.77 0.24 12.54
C GLY A 258 -7.97 -0.28 11.74
N MET A 259 -8.44 0.52 10.78
CA MET A 259 -9.59 0.19 9.95
C MET A 259 -9.26 0.24 8.46
N SER A 260 -9.66 -0.79 7.73
CA SER A 260 -9.56 -0.86 6.28
C SER A 260 -10.76 -0.19 5.59
N VAL A 261 -10.50 0.60 4.55
CA VAL A 261 -11.51 1.29 3.71
C VAL A 261 -11.49 0.81 2.26
N VAL A 262 -10.40 0.16 1.83
CA VAL A 262 -10.23 -0.41 0.50
C VAL A 262 -9.69 -1.83 0.65
N ALA A 263 -10.09 -2.70 -0.27
CA ALA A 263 -9.65 -4.09 -0.29
C ALA A 263 -8.92 -4.38 -1.59
N GLU A 264 -8.02 -5.36 -1.55
CA GLU A 264 -7.43 -5.89 -2.77
C GLU A 264 -8.51 -6.44 -3.70
N LYS A 265 -8.35 -6.22 -5.01
CA LYS A 265 -9.26 -6.79 -6.00
C LYS A 265 -8.68 -8.14 -6.44
N THR A 266 -9.34 -9.24 -6.08
CA THR A 266 -8.95 -10.59 -6.52
C THR A 266 -8.72 -10.62 -8.02
N TYR A 267 -7.55 -11.13 -8.39
CA TYR A 267 -7.18 -11.32 -9.80
C TYR A 267 -7.58 -12.72 -10.24
N GLU A 268 -8.33 -12.78 -11.33
CA GLU A 268 -8.65 -14.02 -12.03
C GLU A 268 -7.92 -13.99 -13.38
N ALA A 269 -7.16 -15.04 -13.67
CA ALA A 269 -6.45 -15.14 -14.93
C ALA A 269 -7.48 -15.22 -16.09
N PRO A 270 -7.29 -14.45 -17.17
CA PRO A 270 -8.16 -14.59 -18.34
C PRO A 270 -7.99 -15.99 -18.92
N MET A 271 -9.07 -16.56 -19.44
CA MET A 271 -9.01 -17.79 -20.22
C MET A 271 -8.00 -17.61 -21.36
N SER A 272 -7.12 -18.59 -21.55
CA SER A 272 -6.16 -18.55 -22.66
C SER A 272 -6.92 -18.37 -23.97
N ALA A 273 -6.42 -17.53 -24.87
CA ALA A 273 -7.05 -17.37 -26.19
C ALA A 273 -6.85 -18.62 -27.07
N PHE A 274 -5.78 -19.39 -26.82
CA PHE A 274 -5.42 -20.58 -27.58
C PHE A 274 -4.85 -21.68 -26.67
N GLY A 275 -5.01 -22.94 -27.07
CA GLY A 275 -4.40 -24.09 -26.41
C GLY A 275 -5.37 -24.96 -25.60
N PRO A 276 -4.85 -25.97 -24.87
CA PRO A 276 -5.67 -26.92 -24.13
C PRO A 276 -6.66 -26.24 -23.19
N GLY A 277 -7.95 -26.58 -23.30
CA GLY A 277 -9.02 -26.02 -22.49
C GLY A 277 -9.75 -24.81 -23.11
N THR A 278 -9.36 -24.32 -24.28
CA THR A 278 -10.16 -23.31 -25.00
C THR A 278 -11.29 -23.96 -25.80
N PRO A 279 -12.42 -23.26 -26.02
CA PRO A 279 -13.53 -23.79 -26.81
C PRO A 279 -13.09 -24.26 -28.20
N ASP A 280 -12.23 -23.47 -28.85
CA ASP A 280 -11.69 -23.78 -30.18
C ASP A 280 -10.77 -25.01 -30.15
N TYR A 281 -9.95 -25.17 -29.11
CA TYR A 281 -9.11 -26.35 -28.95
C TYR A 281 -9.96 -27.59 -28.75
N ILE A 282 -10.98 -27.52 -27.88
CA ILE A 282 -11.92 -28.61 -27.63
C ILE A 282 -12.65 -28.98 -28.92
N ALA A 283 -13.19 -27.99 -29.66
CA ALA A 283 -13.89 -28.23 -30.92
C ALA A 283 -13.01 -28.93 -31.96
N ARG A 284 -11.75 -28.49 -32.10
CA ARG A 284 -10.78 -29.16 -33.00
C ARG A 284 -10.42 -30.56 -32.53
N HIS A 285 -10.32 -30.80 -31.23
CA HIS A 285 -10.01 -32.13 -30.69
C HIS A 285 -11.18 -33.09 -30.86
N VAL A 286 -12.41 -32.63 -30.61
CA VAL A 286 -13.63 -33.41 -30.82
C VAL A 286 -13.79 -33.74 -32.30
N GLN A 287 -13.64 -32.76 -33.19
CA GLN A 287 -13.72 -33.01 -34.63
C GLN A 287 -12.66 -34.01 -35.10
N LYS A 288 -11.47 -34.00 -34.50
CA LYS A 288 -10.42 -34.98 -34.81
C LYS A 288 -10.79 -36.39 -34.32
N LEU A 289 -11.38 -36.51 -33.13
CA LEU A 289 -11.86 -37.80 -32.61
C LEU A 289 -13.03 -38.37 -33.44
N ASP A 290 -13.98 -37.53 -33.87
CA ASP A 290 -15.09 -37.95 -34.73
C ASP A 290 -14.61 -38.44 -36.12
N LEU A 291 -13.51 -37.87 -36.63
CA LEU A 291 -12.87 -38.32 -37.88
C LEU A 291 -12.10 -39.63 -37.72
N ASP A 292 -11.56 -39.90 -36.53
CA ASP A 292 -10.88 -41.17 -36.22
C ASP A 292 -11.91 -42.30 -35.97
N ASP A 293 -13.08 -42.00 -35.39
CA ASP A 293 -14.18 -42.97 -35.21
C ASP A 293 -14.92 -43.31 -36.52
N SER A 294 -14.91 -42.43 -37.52
CA SER A 294 -15.49 -42.67 -38.85
C SER A 294 -14.56 -43.40 -39.82
N ASN A 295 -13.34 -43.71 -39.39
CA ASN A 295 -12.33 -44.38 -40.19
C ASN A 295 -11.83 -45.68 -39.51
N THR A 296 -12.75 -46.49 -38.96
CA THR A 296 -12.48 -47.88 -38.57
C THR A 296 -12.61 -48.79 -39.80
N PRO A 297 -11.52 -49.35 -40.37
CA PRO A 297 -11.62 -50.52 -41.21
C PRO A 297 -11.81 -51.76 -40.31
N PRO A 298 -12.42 -52.85 -40.81
CA PRO A 298 -12.54 -54.07 -40.03
C PRO A 298 -11.16 -54.65 -39.73
N GLU A 299 -11.00 -55.16 -38.51
CA GLU A 299 -9.90 -55.99 -37.97
C GLU A 299 -8.78 -56.37 -38.96
N SER A 300 -7.59 -55.83 -38.72
CA SER A 300 -6.34 -56.54 -39.00
C SER A 300 -5.26 -56.12 -37.99
N GLU A 301 -4.83 -57.11 -37.20
CA GLU A 301 -3.65 -57.31 -36.36
C GLU A 301 -2.57 -56.21 -36.16
N PRO A 302 -1.85 -56.24 -35.01
CA PRO A 302 -1.07 -55.12 -34.51
C PRO A 302 0.23 -54.94 -35.31
N LYS A 303 0.46 -53.72 -35.79
CA LYS A 303 1.79 -53.26 -36.18
C LYS A 303 2.33 -52.32 -35.12
N GLU A 304 3.42 -52.74 -34.50
CA GLU A 304 4.38 -51.85 -33.85
C GLU A 304 4.71 -50.71 -34.82
N ASP A 305 4.60 -49.46 -34.38
CA ASP A 305 5.26 -48.38 -35.09
C ASP A 305 5.82 -47.36 -34.10
N ASP A 306 7.15 -47.38 -34.08
CA ASP A 306 8.07 -46.33 -33.68
C ASP A 306 7.52 -44.95 -34.05
N ARG A 307 7.26 -44.11 -33.05
CA ARG A 307 7.17 -42.66 -33.25
C ARG A 307 8.36 -41.99 -32.61
N ASP A 308 9.45 -42.09 -33.36
CA ASP A 308 10.59 -41.19 -33.35
C ASP A 308 10.07 -39.73 -33.41
N TYR A 309 10.09 -39.07 -32.25
CA TYR A 309 9.65 -37.69 -32.06
C TYR A 309 10.71 -36.77 -32.68
N GLY A 310 10.54 -36.48 -33.97
CA GLY A 310 11.34 -35.53 -34.73
C GLY A 310 11.20 -34.09 -34.25
N LEU A 311 11.95 -33.73 -33.20
CA LEU A 311 12.37 -32.36 -32.90
C LEU A 311 13.91 -32.30 -32.90
N LYS A 312 14.50 -32.54 -34.08
CA LYS A 312 15.87 -32.09 -34.38
C LYS A 312 15.82 -30.80 -35.18
N GLY A 313 15.61 -29.69 -34.48
CA GLY A 313 15.94 -28.36 -34.97
C GLY A 313 17.36 -28.01 -34.56
N SER A 314 18.32 -28.22 -35.47
CA SER A 314 19.70 -27.72 -35.35
C SER A 314 19.70 -26.22 -35.60
N TYR A 315 20.13 -25.44 -34.61
CA TYR A 315 20.56 -24.06 -34.82
C TYR A 315 22.07 -24.08 -35.11
N PHE A 316 22.45 -23.49 -36.23
CA PHE A 316 23.79 -22.93 -36.45
C PHE A 316 23.92 -21.59 -35.72
#